data_AF-A0A653BP70-F1
#
_entry.id   AF-A0A653BP70-F1
#
_cell.length_a   1.000
_cell.length_b   1.000
_cell.length_c   1.000
_cell.angle_alpha   90.00
_cell.angle_beta   90.00
_cell.angle_gamma   90.00
#
_symmetry.space_group_name_H-M   'P 1'
#
loop_
_entity.id
_entity.type
_entity.pdbx_description
1 polymer ?
#
loop_
_entity_poly.entity_id
_entity_poly.type
_entity_poly.pdbx_seq_one_letter_code
_entity_poly.pdbx_strand_id
1 'polypeptide(L)' 'MSCPVIQSLSYEKIMQSCINLGKHEFAALLLQYVPDERRERFYEFFSSKTNLFRDLEKLEKRGLCGTKKVRQWLSSH' A
#
# COMPACT_ATOMS: atom_id res chain seq x y z
N MET A 1 -10.85 -19.93 2.53
CA MET A 1 -9.51 -20.55 2.57
C MET A 1 -8.50 -19.45 2.85
N SER A 2 -7.92 -19.44 4.03
CA SER A 2 -6.97 -18.41 4.46
C SER A 2 -5.56 -18.87 4.10
N CYS A 3 -4.84 -18.09 3.28
CA CYS A 3 -3.46 -18.42 2.89
C CYS A 3 -2.54 -18.20 4.12
N PRO A 4 -1.93 -19.26 4.70
CA PRO A 4 -1.18 -19.16 5.97
C PRO A 4 0.00 -18.18 5.91
N VAL A 5 0.57 -18.01 4.71
CA VAL A 5 1.70 -17.11 4.45
C VAL A 5 1.37 -15.65 4.75
N ILE A 6 0.11 -15.23 4.56
CA ILE A 6 -0.33 -13.85 4.82
C ILE A 6 -0.29 -13.54 6.33
N GLN A 7 -0.53 -14.52 7.19
CA GLN A 7 -0.49 -14.33 8.64
C GLN A 7 0.94 -14.29 9.21
N SER A 8 1.92 -14.84 8.49
CA SER A 8 3.32 -14.92 8.95
C SER A 8 4.19 -13.75 8.47
N LEU A 9 3.75 -12.99 7.46
CA LEU A 9 4.51 -11.86 6.93
C LEU A 9 4.18 -10.57 7.69
N SER A 10 5.22 -9.96 8.27
CA SER A 10 5.12 -8.59 8.78
C SER A 10 5.14 -7.61 7.60
N TYR A 11 3.98 -7.39 6.98
CA TYR A 11 3.83 -6.47 5.84
C TYR A 11 4.34 -5.07 6.14
N GLU A 12 4.28 -4.62 7.39
CA GLU A 12 4.85 -3.36 7.85
C GLU A 12 6.37 -3.31 7.66
N LYS A 13 7.12 -4.39 7.96
CA LYS A 13 8.57 -4.44 7.72
C LYS A 13 8.92 -4.39 6.24
N ILE A 14 8.14 -5.08 5.41
CA ILE A 14 8.32 -5.07 3.95
C ILE A 14 8.01 -3.67 3.41
N MET A 15 6.92 -3.06 3.87
CA MET A 15 6.53 -1.71 3.51
C MET A 15 7.60 -0.70 3.89
N GLN A 16 8.19 -0.79 5.09
CA GLN A 16 9.30 0.07 5.49
C GLN A 16 10.53 -0.11 4.59
N SER A 17 10.82 -1.34 4.17
CA SER A 17 11.90 -1.62 3.23
C SER A 17 11.62 -0.99 1.85
N CYS A 18 10.39 -1.08 1.35
CA CYS A 18 9.97 -0.40 0.12
C CYS A 18 10.10 1.12 0.26
N ILE A 19 9.70 1.70 1.39
CA ILE A 19 9.85 3.14 1.68
C ILE A 19 11.32 3.55 1.63
N ASN A 20 12.20 2.80 2.30
CA ASN A 20 13.63 3.09 2.33
C ASN A 20 14.30 2.98 0.95
N LEU A 21 13.76 2.14 0.07
CA LEU A 21 14.20 2.01 -1.32
C LEU A 21 13.56 3.04 -2.28
N GLY A 22 12.74 3.97 -1.75
CA GLY A 22 12.00 4.96 -2.55
C GLY A 22 10.88 4.37 -3.41
N LYS A 23 10.48 3.12 -3.14
CA LYS A 23 9.43 2.36 -3.85
C LYS A 23 8.06 2.57 -3.19
N HIS A 24 7.64 3.83 -3.13
CA HIS A 24 6.44 4.24 -2.38
C HIS A 24 5.14 3.63 -2.93
N GLU A 25 5.05 3.41 -4.24
CA GLU A 25 3.90 2.81 -4.91
C GLU A 25 3.69 1.36 -4.50
N PHE A 26 4.79 0.61 -4.34
CA PHE A 26 4.75 -0.76 -3.85
C PHE A 26 4.48 -0.81 -2.36
N ALA A 27 5.07 0.11 -1.59
CA ALA A 27 4.78 0.27 -0.17
C ALA A 27 3.28 0.53 0.07
N ALA A 28 2.68 1.48 -0.66
CA ALA A 28 1.26 1.79 -0.56
C ALA A 28 0.39 0.59 -0.95
N LEU A 29 0.79 -0.19 -1.95
CA LEU A 29 0.05 -1.38 -2.36
C LEU A 29 -0.04 -2.44 -1.25
N LEU A 30 0.96 -2.51 -0.35
CA LEU A 30 0.94 -3.43 0.78
C LEU A 30 -0.08 -3.07 1.86
N LEU A 31 -0.61 -1.84 1.87
CA LEU A 31 -1.68 -1.44 2.79
C LEU A 31 -2.89 -2.37 2.71
N GLN A 32 -3.17 -2.95 1.54
CA GLN A 32 -4.29 -3.88 1.35
C GLN A 32 -4.23 -5.12 2.28
N TYR A 33 -3.04 -5.45 2.81
CA TYR A 33 -2.80 -6.57 3.73
C TYR A 33 -2.65 -6.13 5.20
N VAL A 34 -2.54 -4.83 5.46
CA VAL A 34 -2.49 -4.28 6.82
C VAL A 34 -3.93 -4.13 7.35
N PRO A 35 -4.24 -4.51 8.60
CA PRO A 35 -5.56 -4.26 9.21
C PRO A 35 -5.88 -2.77 9.32
N ASP A 36 -7.16 -2.41 9.18
CA ASP A 36 -7.61 -1.00 9.11
C ASP A 36 -7.11 -0.15 10.29
N GLU A 37 -7.20 -0.66 11.52
CA GLU A 37 -6.71 -0.01 12.75
C GLU A 37 -5.23 0.44 12.69
N ARG A 38 -4.43 -0.23 11.86
CA ARG A 38 -3.00 0.07 11.68
C ARG A 38 -2.70 0.86 10.41
N ARG A 39 -3.61 0.89 9.42
CA ARG A 39 -3.41 1.62 8.17
C ARG A 39 -3.32 3.13 8.39
N GLU A 40 -4.10 3.66 9.34
CA GLU A 40 -4.12 5.09 9.69
C GLU A 40 -2.73 5.68 9.95
N ARG A 41 -1.83 4.89 10.56
CA ARG A 41 -0.46 5.32 10.87
C ARG A 41 0.36 5.68 9.65
N PHE A 42 -0.04 5.21 8.47
CA PHE A 42 0.67 5.42 7.22
C PHE A 42 0.00 6.45 6.32
N TYR A 43 -1.20 6.94 6.67
CA TYR A 43 -1.96 7.88 5.86
C TYR A 43 -1.15 9.14 5.56
N GLU A 44 -0.70 9.86 6.59
CA GLU A 44 0.09 11.11 6.45
C GLU A 44 1.31 10.93 5.53
N PHE A 45 2.02 9.82 5.69
CA PHE A 45 3.18 9.52 4.85
C PHE A 45 2.80 9.39 3.38
N PHE A 46 1.75 8.63 3.05
CA PHE A 46 1.35 8.38 1.67
C PHE A 46 0.63 9.57 1.05
N SER A 47 -0.20 10.28 1.80
CA SER A 47 -0.89 11.51 1.36
C SER A 47 0.08 12.63 1.02
N SER A 48 1.25 12.68 1.69
CA SER A 48 2.32 13.63 1.34
C SER A 48 3.03 13.35 0.00
N LYS A 49 2.79 12.21 -0.66
CA LYS A 49 3.50 11.82 -1.88
C LYS A 49 2.75 12.28 -3.14
N THR A 50 3.22 13.40 -3.72
CA THR A 50 2.60 14.08 -4.87
C THR A 50 2.26 13.18 -6.07
N ASN A 51 3.10 12.18 -6.38
CA ASN A 51 2.93 11.34 -7.57
C ASN A 51 2.28 9.98 -7.29
N LEU A 52 1.96 9.66 -6.03
CA LEU A 52 1.58 8.30 -5.63
C LEU A 52 0.33 7.79 -6.36
N PHE A 53 -0.71 8.62 -6.51
CA PHE A 53 -1.92 8.24 -7.22
C PHE A 53 -1.67 7.88 -8.68
N ARG A 54 -0.81 8.65 -9.36
CA ARG A 54 -0.42 8.38 -10.76
C ARG A 54 0.40 7.10 -10.85
N ASP A 55 1.28 6.85 -9.89
CA ASP A 55 2.10 5.64 -9.87
C ASP A 55 1.26 4.39 -9.58
N LEU A 56 0.29 4.47 -8.68
CA LEU A 56 -0.70 3.42 -8.45
C LEU A 56 -1.55 3.13 -9.70
N GLU A 57 -1.95 4.15 -10.46
CA GLU A 57 -2.66 3.98 -11.74
C GLU A 57 -1.78 3.28 -12.79
N LYS A 58 -0.48 3.58 -12.85
CA LYS A 58 0.45 2.84 -13.72
C LYS A 58 0.55 1.37 -13.32
N LEU A 59 0.59 1.07 -12.02
CA LEU A 59 0.60 -0.31 -11.53
C LEU A 59 -0.71 -1.04 -11.89
N GLU A 60 -1.86 -0.37 -11.77
CA GLU A 60 -3.16 -0.89 -12.20
C GLU A 60 -3.16 -1.27 -13.68
N LYS A 61 -2.66 -0.38 -14.55
CA LYS A 61 -2.51 -0.64 -16.00
C LYS A 61 -1.54 -1.79 -16.31
N ARG A 62 -0.64 -2.13 -15.39
CA ARG A 62 0.28 -3.27 -15.48
C ARG A 62 -0.30 -4.56 -14.89
N GLY A 63 -1.55 -4.54 -14.43
CA GLY A 63 -2.24 -5.71 -13.89
C GLY A 63 -2.01 -5.98 -12.41
N LEU A 64 -1.45 -5.02 -11.65
CA LEU A 64 -1.34 -5.18 -10.20
C LEU A 64 -2.69 -4.96 -9.52
N CYS A 65 -3.15 -6.00 -8.81
CA CYS A 65 -4.39 -5.99 -8.06
C CYS A 65 -4.30 -5.15 -6.78
N GLY A 66 -5.44 -4.61 -6.35
CA GLY A 66 -5.56 -3.87 -5.07
C GLY A 66 -5.24 -2.38 -5.16
N THR A 67 -4.67 -1.90 -6.27
CA THR A 67 -4.38 -0.48 -6.54
C THR A 67 -5.60 0.41 -6.43
N LYS A 68 -6.73 0.01 -7.06
CA LYS A 68 -8.01 0.74 -6.96
C LYS A 68 -8.50 0.88 -5.51
N LYS A 69 -8.45 -0.19 -4.72
CA LYS A 69 -8.88 -0.19 -3.32
C LYS A 69 -8.00 0.72 -2.46
N VAL A 70 -6.68 0.65 -2.65
CA VAL A 70 -5.72 1.50 -1.94
C VAL A 70 -5.93 2.98 -2.30
N ARG A 71 -6.13 3.30 -3.59
CA ARG A 71 -6.45 4.67 -4.03
C ARG A 71 -7.74 5.18 -3.41
N GLN A 72 -8.80 4.37 -3.42
CA GLN A 72 -10.07 4.74 -2.81
C GLN A 72 -9.91 5.04 -1.31
N TRP A 73 -9.16 4.21 -0.59
CA TRP A 73 -8.89 4.42 0.83
C TRP A 73 -8.08 5.71 1.09
N LEU A 74 -7.05 5.98 0.28
CA LEU A 74 -6.25 7.20 0.34
C LEU A 74 -7.04 8.47 -0.03
N SER A 75 -8.13 8.35 -0.78
CA SER A 75 -8.99 9.49 -1.16
C SER A 75 -10.19 9.69 -0.24
N SER A 76 -10.56 8.68 0.55
CA SER A 76 -11.72 8.73 1.45
C SER A 76 -11.41 9.25 2.85
N HIS A 77 -10.12 9.40 3.16
CA HIS A 77 -9.59 10.02 4.37
C HIS A 77 -9.03 11.39 3.99
#